data_AF-A0A1G0GSK9-F1
#
_entry.id   AF-A0A1G0GSK9-F1
#
_cell.length_a   1.000
_cell.length_b   1.000
_cell.length_c   1.000
_cell.angle_alpha   90.00
_cell.angle_beta   90.00
_cell.angle_gamma   90.00
#
_symmetry.space_group_name_H-M   'P 1'
#
loop_
_entity.id
_entity.type
_entity.pdbx_description
1 polymer ?
#
loop_
_entity_poly.entity_id
_entity_poly.type
_entity_poly.pdbx_seq_one_letter_code
_entity_poly.pdbx_strand_id
1 'polypeptide(L)'
;MQNTFQKQTDLNPVMEELAHSALGKIIQKARWLMTINRALQNILPAAFAPYCHVMNVDQSILIVGVSNAAIATRIKFISADLIRELHKQTEFVRIQTIHCKVCAKSVRY
;
A
#
# COMPACT_ATOMS: atom_id res chain seq x y z
N MET A 1 10.25 31.31 33.35
CA MET A 1 9.68 30.78 32.09
C MET A 1 10.52 29.59 31.63
N GLN A 2 10.19 28.37 32.09
CA GLN A 2 10.75 27.13 31.58
C GLN A 2 9.70 26.03 31.80
N ASN A 3 9.14 25.45 30.73
CA ASN A 3 8.85 24.02 30.75
C ASN A 3 8.77 23.48 29.32
N THR A 4 9.85 22.84 28.93
CA THR A 4 10.00 21.91 27.80
C THR A 4 9.15 20.68 28.04
N PHE A 5 8.06 20.52 27.29
CA PHE A 5 7.46 19.20 27.07
C PHE A 5 7.99 18.61 25.76
N GLN A 6 9.27 18.23 25.77
CA GLN A 6 9.76 17.19 24.87
C GLN A 6 9.15 15.86 25.34
N LYS A 7 8.04 15.45 24.71
CA LYS A 7 7.58 14.06 24.76
C LYS A 7 7.46 13.51 23.35
N GLN A 8 8.58 13.50 22.66
CA GLN A 8 8.82 12.58 21.55
C GLN A 8 10.06 11.78 21.93
N THR A 9 10.04 10.49 21.61
CA THR A 9 11.17 9.54 21.67
C THR A 9 11.24 8.59 22.88
N ASP A 10 10.15 7.86 23.16
CA ASP A 10 10.21 6.59 23.95
C ASP A 10 9.64 5.38 23.18
N LEU A 11 9.27 5.57 21.91
CA LEU A 11 8.62 4.52 21.11
C LEU A 11 9.61 3.60 20.38
N ASN A 12 10.87 3.99 20.26
CA ASN A 12 11.90 3.20 19.57
C ASN A 12 12.22 1.87 20.27
N PRO A 13 12.44 1.78 21.60
CA PRO A 13 12.81 0.52 22.24
C PRO A 13 11.68 -0.52 22.20
N VAL A 14 10.42 -0.07 22.34
CA VAL A 14 9.24 -0.95 22.26
C VAL A 14 9.05 -1.50 20.84
N MET A 15 9.40 -0.72 19.81
CA MET A 15 9.33 -1.17 18.42
C MET A 15 10.32 -2.30 18.13
N GLU A 16 11.51 -2.27 18.76
CA GLU A 16 12.56 -3.29 18.62
C GLU A 16 12.15 -4.62 19.28
N GLU A 17 11.59 -4.57 20.49
CA GLU A 17 11.05 -5.78 21.14
C GLU A 17 9.84 -6.36 20.40
N LEU A 18 8.97 -5.49 19.87
CA LEU A 18 7.82 -5.92 19.08
C LEU A 18 8.20 -6.44 17.70
N ALA A 19 9.39 -6.12 17.16
CA ALA A 19 9.78 -6.48 15.79
C ALA A 19 9.69 -7.99 15.52
N HIS A 20 9.95 -8.82 16.54
CA HIS A 20 9.85 -10.29 16.46
C HIS A 20 8.47 -10.85 16.83
N SER A 21 7.61 -10.02 17.44
CA SER A 21 6.25 -10.41 17.83
C SER A 21 5.29 -10.47 16.63
N ALA A 22 4.15 -11.14 16.81
CA ALA A 22 3.07 -11.14 15.82
C ALA A 22 2.59 -9.72 15.48
N LEU A 23 2.58 -8.82 16.46
CA LEU A 23 2.20 -7.41 16.26
C LEU A 23 3.23 -6.66 15.41
N GLY A 24 4.53 -6.85 15.65
CA GLY A 24 5.57 -6.22 14.82
C GLY A 24 5.51 -6.67 13.37
N LYS A 25 5.20 -7.95 13.11
CA LYS A 25 4.96 -8.44 11.74
C LYS A 25 3.77 -7.76 11.07
N ILE A 26 2.67 -7.54 11.81
CA ILE A 26 1.49 -6.81 11.31
C ILE A 26 1.85 -5.36 11.01
N ILE A 27 2.57 -4.68 11.91
CA ILE A 27 2.99 -3.28 11.73
C ILE A 27 3.92 -3.14 10.51
N GLN A 28 4.91 -4.04 10.37
CA GLN A 28 5.81 -4.06 9.21
C GLN A 28 5.02 -4.27 7.91
N LYS A 29 4.08 -5.22 7.90
CA LYS A 29 3.21 -5.46 6.73
C LYS A 29 2.37 -4.22 6.42
N ALA A 30 1.79 -3.56 7.43
CA ALA A 30 0.99 -2.36 7.23
C ALA A 30 1.82 -1.20 6.66
N ARG A 31 3.04 -0.97 7.18
CA ARG A 31 3.98 0.03 6.65
C ARG A 31 4.33 -0.26 5.20
N TRP A 32 4.67 -1.50 4.89
CA TRP A 32 5.00 -1.90 3.53
C TRP A 32 3.80 -1.73 2.58
N LEU A 33 2.57 -2.08 3.02
CA LEU A 33 1.34 -1.83 2.28
C LEU A 33 1.07 -0.33 2.04
N MET A 34 1.43 0.54 3.00
CA MET A 34 1.34 1.99 2.83
C MET A 34 2.34 2.52 1.80
N THR A 35 3.58 2.01 1.81
CA THR A 35 4.63 2.41 0.86
C THR A 35 4.22 2.05 -0.57
N ILE A 36 3.80 0.81 -0.79
CA ILE A 36 3.32 0.39 -2.11
C ILE A 36 2.05 1.12 -2.53
N ASN A 37 1.11 1.40 -1.62
CA ASN A 37 -0.06 2.19 -1.95
C ASN A 37 0.35 3.57 -2.46
N ARG A 38 1.29 4.25 -1.80
CA ARG A 38 1.81 5.54 -2.26
C ARG A 38 2.48 5.43 -3.63
N ALA A 39 3.32 4.41 -3.84
CA ALA A 39 3.95 4.19 -5.13
C ALA A 39 2.93 3.96 -6.24
N LEU A 40 1.90 3.14 -5.98
CA LEU A 40 0.79 2.90 -6.91
C LEU A 40 0.05 4.21 -7.24
N GLN A 41 -0.24 5.06 -6.25
CA GLN A 41 -0.91 6.34 -6.47
C GLN A 41 -0.08 7.30 -7.35
N ASN A 42 1.26 7.23 -7.29
CA ASN A 42 2.14 8.07 -8.10
C ASN A 42 2.22 7.63 -9.57
N ILE A 43 2.06 6.33 -9.84
CA ILE A 43 2.10 5.78 -11.22
C ILE A 43 0.72 5.71 -11.87
N LEU A 44 -0.35 5.70 -11.06
CA LEU A 44 -1.71 5.64 -11.58
C LEU A 44 -2.08 6.96 -12.27
N PRO A 45 -2.81 6.90 -13.40
CA PRO A 45 -3.41 8.08 -13.99
C PRO A 45 -4.31 8.82 -12.98
N ALA A 46 -4.25 10.15 -12.98
CA ALA A 46 -5.01 11.00 -12.04
C ALA A 46 -6.53 10.72 -12.04
N ALA A 47 -7.07 10.28 -13.18
CA ALA A 47 -8.48 9.90 -13.30
C ALA A 47 -8.87 8.65 -12.49
N PHE A 48 -7.91 7.77 -12.16
CA PHE A 48 -8.14 6.50 -11.47
C PHE A 48 -7.64 6.50 -10.02
N ALA A 49 -6.62 7.30 -9.71
CA ALA A 49 -6.04 7.44 -8.37
C ALA A 49 -7.09 7.49 -7.22
N PRO A 50 -8.13 8.36 -7.25
CA PRO A 50 -9.11 8.43 -6.15
C PRO A 50 -10.03 7.20 -6.03
N TYR A 51 -10.05 6.33 -7.04
CA TYR A 51 -10.91 5.16 -7.12
C TYR A 51 -10.16 3.84 -6.91
N CYS A 52 -8.84 3.89 -6.75
CA CYS A 52 -7.98 2.72 -6.57
C CYS A 52 -7.29 2.82 -5.20
N HIS A 53 -7.19 1.70 -4.49
CA HIS A 53 -6.38 1.60 -3.28
C HIS A 53 -5.76 0.21 -3.19
N VAL A 54 -4.57 0.10 -2.64
CA VAL A 54 -3.98 -1.22 -2.37
C VAL A 54 -4.70 -1.85 -1.18
N MET A 55 -5.23 -3.06 -1.37
CA MET A 55 -5.85 -3.83 -0.29
C MET A 55 -4.87 -4.77 0.37
N ASN A 56 -4.05 -5.45 -0.43
CA ASN A 56 -3.09 -6.44 0.05
C ASN A 56 -2.06 -6.73 -1.05
N VAL A 57 -0.95 -7.33 -0.66
CA VAL A 57 -0.12 -8.10 -1.59
C VAL A 57 -0.02 -9.51 -1.05
N ASP A 58 -0.33 -10.45 -1.94
CA ASP A 58 -0.26 -11.86 -1.66
C ASP A 58 0.79 -12.48 -2.57
N GLN A 59 1.91 -12.91 -2.01
CA GLN A 59 3.07 -13.46 -2.72
C GLN A 59 3.63 -12.48 -3.78
N SER A 60 3.18 -12.59 -5.03
CA SER A 60 3.54 -11.75 -6.17
C SER A 60 2.35 -11.00 -6.78
N ILE A 61 1.18 -11.05 -6.14
CA ILE A 61 -0.08 -10.50 -6.64
C ILE A 61 -0.44 -9.26 -5.83
N LEU A 62 -0.46 -8.11 -6.49
CA LEU A 62 -0.96 -6.85 -5.95
C LEU A 62 -2.49 -6.83 -6.07
N ILE A 63 -3.18 -6.82 -4.93
CA ILE A 63 -4.64 -6.74 -4.89
C ILE A 63 -5.03 -5.26 -4.74
N VAL A 64 -5.67 -4.73 -5.76
CA VAL A 64 -6.15 -3.34 -5.82
C VAL A 64 -7.66 -3.33 -5.67
N GLY A 65 -8.13 -2.63 -4.64
CA GLY A 65 -9.53 -2.32 -4.46
C GLY A 65 -9.93 -1.18 -5.38
N VAL A 66 -11.00 -1.39 -6.15
CA VAL A 66 -11.53 -0.40 -7.10
C VAL A 66 -13.00 -0.09 -6.81
N SER A 67 -13.41 1.14 -7.09
CA SER A 67 -14.78 1.60 -6.79
C SER A 67 -15.87 0.96 -7.66
N ASN A 68 -15.54 0.48 -8.86
CA ASN A 68 -16.48 -0.16 -9.78
C ASN A 68 -15.76 -1.04 -10.82
N ALA A 69 -16.54 -1.85 -11.55
CA ALA A 69 -16.04 -2.77 -12.56
C ALA A 69 -15.44 -2.08 -13.80
N ALA A 70 -15.91 -0.89 -14.17
CA ALA A 70 -15.35 -0.17 -15.31
C ALA A 70 -13.90 0.27 -15.04
N ILE A 71 -13.60 0.71 -13.81
CA ILE A 71 -12.23 0.98 -13.37
C ILE A 71 -11.40 -0.32 -13.34
N ALA A 72 -11.95 -1.41 -12.82
CA ALA A 72 -11.28 -2.73 -12.80
C ALA A 72 -10.79 -3.14 -14.21
N THR A 73 -11.67 -3.03 -15.20
CA THR A 73 -11.37 -3.36 -16.59
C THR A 73 -10.26 -2.46 -17.15
N ARG A 74 -10.32 -1.15 -16.89
CA ARG A 74 -9.29 -0.20 -17.35
C ARG A 74 -7.92 -0.50 -16.72
N ILE A 75 -7.87 -0.76 -15.42
CA ILE A 75 -6.63 -1.15 -14.73
C ILE A 75 -6.08 -2.45 -15.31
N LYS A 76 -6.93 -3.43 -15.62
CA LYS A 76 -6.51 -4.68 -16.26
C LYS A 76 -5.82 -4.43 -17.60
N PHE A 77 -6.34 -3.51 -18.42
CA PHE A 77 -5.71 -3.14 -19.71
C PHE A 77 -4.34 -2.49 -19.55
N ILE A 78 -4.14 -1.65 -18.54
CA ILE A 78 -2.85 -0.98 -18.29
C ILE A 78 -1.95 -1.72 -17.29
N SER A 79 -2.36 -2.91 -16.83
CA SER A 79 -1.70 -3.62 -15.73
C SER A 79 -0.24 -3.95 -16.03
N ALA A 80 0.07 -4.35 -17.26
CA ALA A 80 1.44 -4.63 -17.69
C ALA A 80 2.34 -3.39 -17.60
N ASP A 81 1.81 -2.22 -17.97
CA ASP A 81 2.53 -0.95 -17.87
C ASP A 81 2.74 -0.53 -16.42
N LEU A 82 1.69 -0.65 -15.59
CA LEU A 82 1.78 -0.39 -14.15
C LEU A 82 2.81 -1.30 -13.46
N ILE A 83 2.88 -2.59 -13.82
CA ILE A 83 3.89 -3.51 -13.28
C ILE A 83 5.30 -3.06 -13.67
N ARG A 84 5.50 -2.64 -14.92
CA ARG A 84 6.80 -2.12 -15.38
C ARG A 84 7.20 -0.85 -14.63
N GLU A 85 6.27 0.06 -14.40
CA GLU A 85 6.52 1.26 -13.60
C GLU A 85 6.79 0.94 -12.12
N LEU A 86 6.08 -0.03 -11.53
CA LEU A 86 6.36 -0.51 -10.17
C LEU A 86 7.76 -1.12 -10.07
N HIS A 87 8.19 -1.89 -11.07
CA HIS A 87 9.51 -2.54 -11.11
C HIS A 87 10.68 -1.55 -11.20
N LYS A 88 10.45 -0.29 -11.60
CA LYS A 88 11.47 0.76 -11.49
C LYS A 88 11.90 0.98 -10.04
N GLN A 89 11.04 0.62 -9.08
CA GLN A 89 11.36 0.59 -7.66
C GLN A 89 11.78 -0.82 -7.28
N THR A 90 13.04 -0.98 -6.88
CA THR A 90 13.63 -2.31 -6.56
C THR A 90 12.87 -3.06 -5.47
N GLU A 91 12.21 -2.34 -4.55
CA GLU A 91 11.36 -2.91 -3.49
C GLU A 91 10.16 -3.71 -4.04
N PHE A 92 9.66 -3.39 -5.24
CA PHE A 92 8.42 -3.97 -5.80
C PHE A 92 8.65 -4.94 -6.97
N VAL A 93 9.90 -5.31 -7.26
CA VAL A 93 10.27 -6.22 -8.37
C VAL A 93 9.61 -7.61 -8.25
N ARG A 94 9.21 -8.02 -7.04
CA ARG A 94 8.54 -9.31 -6.81
C ARG A 94 7.10 -9.36 -7.31
N ILE A 95 6.48 -8.22 -7.61
CA ILE A 95 5.07 -8.15 -8.02
C ILE A 95 4.95 -8.49 -9.49
N GLN A 96 4.22 -9.55 -9.82
CA GLN A 96 4.09 -10.03 -11.19
C GLN A 96 2.70 -9.79 -11.77
N THR A 97 1.69 -9.64 -10.91
CA THR A 97 0.30 -9.56 -11.34
C THR A 97 -0.47 -8.53 -10.53
N ILE A 98 -1.41 -7.83 -11.17
CA ILE A 98 -2.36 -6.94 -10.51
C ILE A 98 -3.76 -7.55 -10.62
N HIS A 99 -4.40 -7.79 -9.48
CA HIS A 99 -5.78 -8.23 -9.40
C HIS A 99 -6.67 -7.12 -8.85
N CYS A 100 -7.75 -6.81 -9.57
CA CYS A 100 -8.73 -5.84 -9.11
C CYS A 100 -9.87 -6.53 -8.36
N LYS A 101 -10.25 -5.99 -7.21
CA LYS A 101 -11.47 -6.34 -6.48
C LYS A 101 -12.39 -5.13 -6.41
N VAL A 102 -13.63 -5.30 -6.86
CA VAL A 102 -14.63 -4.24 -6.73
C VAL A 102 -15.07 -4.17 -5.27
N CYS A 103 -14.82 -3.04 -4.63
CA CYS A 103 -15.22 -2.79 -3.26
C CYS A 103 -16.39 -1.81 -3.29
N ALA A 104 -17.51 -2.18 -2.65
CA ALA A 104 -18.55 -1.20 -2.35
C ALA A 104 -17.92 -0.08 -1.52
N LYS A 105 -18.27 1.18 -1.80
CA LYS A 105 -17.70 2.37 -1.13
C LYS A 105 -18.17 2.42 0.34
N SER A 106 -17.55 1.60 1.17
CA SER A 106 -17.60 1.55 2.64
C SER A 106 -16.50 0.54 2.99
N VAL A 107 -15.30 0.94 3.39
CA VAL A 107 -14.96 1.61 4.64
C VAL A 107 -13.62 2.31 4.42
N ARG A 108 -13.55 3.62 4.69
CA ARG A 108 -12.27 4.29 4.96
C ARG A 108 -11.94 3.98 6.43
N TYR A 109 -10.88 3.24 6.68
CA TYR A 109 -10.29 3.12 8.01
C TYR A 109 -9.36 4.30 8.27
#